data_AF-A0A1Q3BVK8-F1
#
_entry.id   AF-A0A1Q3BVK8-F1
#
_cell.length_a   1.000
_cell.length_b   1.000
_cell.length_c   1.000
_cell.angle_alpha   90.00
_cell.angle_beta   90.00
_cell.angle_gamma   90.00
#
_symmetry.space_group_name_H-M   'P 1'
#
loop_
_entity.id
_entity.type
_entity.pdbx_description
1 polymer ?
#
loop_
_entity_poly.entity_id
_entity_poly.type
_entity_poly.pdbx_seq_one_letter_code
_entity_poly.pdbx_strand_id
1 'polypeptide(L)'
;MDKPTNLLSAEHRLLHHIVATLVLPTSGGREKMSYQDLYVMWHVLTGKPLNLPYFIVKNMLRASTKIDGALPYGMVITKIFAHFGIFSGNEVPSRIDVGDVYNASSLKRIGWKRVFETGKGVKWLPKEGGRKRRFEEENVEEQSEPQRQ
;
A
#
# COMPACT_ATOMS: atom_id res chain seq x y z
N MET A 1 23.71 -0.89 -4.61
CA MET A 1 22.82 0.20 -4.13
C MET A 1 21.64 -0.44 -3.44
N ASP A 2 21.41 -0.14 -2.16
CA ASP A 2 20.29 -0.72 -1.42
C ASP A 2 18.95 -0.22 -1.94
N LYS A 3 17.97 -1.13 -2.05
CA LYS A 3 16.61 -0.77 -2.47
C LYS A 3 16.03 0.20 -1.44
N PRO A 4 15.43 1.33 -1.85
CA PRO A 4 14.88 2.33 -0.90
C PRO A 4 13.78 1.75 0.00
N THR A 5 13.07 0.72 -0.47
CA THR A 5 12.07 -0.03 0.31
C THR A 5 12.67 -0.89 1.44
N ASN A 6 13.96 -1.21 1.42
CA ASN A 6 14.62 -1.98 2.48
C ASN A 6 14.86 -1.17 3.77
N LEU A 7 14.73 0.16 3.72
CA LEU A 7 14.83 1.05 4.90
C LEU A 7 13.56 1.02 5.77
N LEU A 8 12.45 0.54 5.24
CA LEU A 8 11.17 0.44 5.95
C LEU A 8 11.08 -0.88 6.71
N SER A 9 10.47 -0.84 7.91
CA SER A 9 10.07 -2.07 8.62
C SER A 9 9.18 -2.96 7.74
N ALA A 10 9.11 -4.26 8.02
CA ALA A 10 8.32 -5.16 7.16
C ALA A 10 6.82 -4.84 7.13
N GLU A 11 6.28 -4.26 8.20
CA GLU A 11 4.88 -3.80 8.26
C GLU A 11 4.64 -2.63 7.30
N HIS A 12 5.52 -1.63 7.33
CA HIS A 12 5.47 -0.50 6.39
C HIS A 12 5.68 -0.94 4.93
N ARG A 13 6.52 -1.96 4.69
CA ARG A 13 6.66 -2.58 3.34
C ARG A 13 5.38 -3.29 2.90
N LEU A 14 4.72 -4.00 3.82
CA LEU A 14 3.44 -4.65 3.55
C LEU A 14 2.36 -3.61 3.23
N LEU A 15 2.27 -2.55 4.04
CA LEU A 15 1.34 -1.45 3.83
C LEU A 15 1.59 -0.76 2.48
N HIS A 16 2.85 -0.48 2.14
CA HIS A 16 3.21 0.04 0.81
C HIS A 16 2.71 -0.87 -0.31
N HIS A 17 2.92 -2.17 -0.17
CA HIS A 17 2.48 -3.14 -1.17
C HIS A 17 0.97 -3.14 -1.34
N ILE A 18 0.22 -3.08 -0.23
CA ILE A 18 -1.25 -3.00 -0.24
C ILE A 18 -1.70 -1.72 -0.94
N VAL A 19 -1.14 -0.56 -0.55
CA VAL A 19 -1.47 0.73 -1.16
C VAL A 19 -1.17 0.76 -2.65
N ALA A 20 0.01 0.31 -3.06
CA ALA A 20 0.44 0.31 -4.47
C ALA A 20 -0.31 -0.71 -5.34
N THR A 21 -0.99 -1.69 -4.74
CA THR A 21 -1.74 -2.72 -5.47
C THR A 21 -3.23 -2.41 -5.52
N LEU A 22 -3.80 -1.94 -4.40
CA LEU A 22 -5.25 -1.75 -4.26
C LEU A 22 -5.68 -0.30 -4.43
N VAL A 23 -4.95 0.65 -3.83
CA VAL A 23 -5.38 2.07 -3.80
C VAL A 23 -4.80 2.87 -4.96
N LEU A 24 -3.57 2.56 -5.37
CA LEU A 24 -2.88 3.21 -6.47
C LEU A 24 -2.27 2.17 -7.43
N PRO A 25 -3.10 1.32 -8.08
CA PRO A 25 -2.61 0.30 -9.00
C PRO A 25 -1.80 0.97 -10.10
N THR A 26 -0.51 0.68 -10.15
CA THR A 26 0.41 1.24 -11.15
C THR A 26 1.01 0.11 -11.96
N SER A 27 1.08 0.26 -13.29
CA SER A 27 1.69 -0.72 -14.20
C SER A 27 3.24 -0.78 -14.10
N GLY A 28 3.85 0.05 -13.25
CA GLY A 28 5.30 0.12 -13.05
C GLY A 28 5.80 -0.72 -11.87
N GLY A 29 7.13 -0.87 -11.76
CA GLY A 29 7.75 -1.62 -10.66
C GLY A 29 7.42 -1.04 -9.28
N ARG A 30 6.93 -1.90 -8.37
CA ARG A 30 6.51 -1.56 -7.00
C ARG A 30 7.69 -1.41 -6.00
N GLU A 31 8.91 -1.30 -6.49
CA GLU A 31 10.12 -1.25 -5.66
C GLU A 31 10.43 0.15 -5.12
N LYS A 32 9.96 1.19 -5.82
CA LYS A 32 10.12 2.59 -5.43
C LYS A 32 8.79 3.11 -4.88
N MET A 33 8.87 3.82 -3.77
CA MET A 33 7.73 4.46 -3.13
C MET A 33 7.57 5.87 -3.67
N SER A 34 6.38 6.20 -4.16
CA SER A 34 6.05 7.56 -4.62
C SER A 34 5.60 8.45 -3.46
N TYR A 35 5.64 9.79 -3.64
CA TYR A 35 5.05 10.72 -2.66
C TYR A 35 3.54 10.48 -2.48
N GLN A 36 2.87 10.04 -3.54
CA GLN A 36 1.45 9.69 -3.50
C GLN A 36 1.21 8.44 -2.63
N ASP A 37 2.12 7.46 -2.70
CA ASP A 37 2.07 6.26 -1.85
C ASP A 37 2.24 6.65 -0.38
N LEU A 38 3.24 7.48 -0.07
CA LEU A 38 3.49 7.98 1.29
C LEU A 38 2.29 8.74 1.84
N TYR A 39 1.66 9.58 1.02
CA TYR A 39 0.47 10.33 1.42
C TYR A 39 -0.69 9.40 1.79
N VAL A 40 -0.98 8.40 0.96
CA VAL A 40 -2.03 7.42 1.26
C VAL A 40 -1.68 6.58 2.49
N MET A 41 -0.43 6.14 2.62
CA MET A 41 0.03 5.39 3.79
C MET A 41 -0.10 6.20 5.07
N TRP A 42 0.23 7.49 5.05
CA TRP A 42 0.07 8.38 6.19
C TRP A 42 -1.39 8.51 6.61
N HIS A 43 -2.33 8.65 5.67
CA HIS A 43 -3.76 8.66 5.99
C HIS A 43 -4.23 7.35 6.62
N VAL A 44 -3.76 6.20 6.13
CA VAL A 44 -4.07 4.88 6.72
C VAL A 44 -3.50 4.76 8.14
N LEU A 45 -2.25 5.16 8.35
CA LEU A 45 -1.59 5.08 9.66
C LEU A 45 -2.18 6.05 10.68
N THR A 46 -2.60 7.23 10.25
CA THR A 46 -3.20 8.25 11.13
C THR A 46 -4.72 8.11 11.28
N GLY A 47 -5.34 7.17 10.55
CA GLY A 47 -6.79 6.99 10.54
C GLY A 47 -7.57 8.18 9.97
N LYS A 48 -6.91 9.05 9.19
CA LYS A 48 -7.55 10.25 8.64
C LYS A 48 -8.33 9.93 7.37
N PRO A 49 -9.46 10.63 7.13
CA PRO A 49 -10.27 10.40 5.94
C PRO A 49 -9.50 10.78 4.68
N LEU A 50 -9.47 9.84 3.73
CA LEU A 50 -8.85 10.01 2.42
C LEU A 50 -9.93 10.10 1.34
N ASN A 51 -9.82 11.07 0.44
CA ASN A 51 -10.71 11.18 -0.72
C ASN A 51 -10.37 10.11 -1.78
N LEU A 52 -10.76 8.86 -1.52
CA LEU A 52 -10.53 7.72 -2.42
C LEU A 52 -11.12 7.91 -3.82
N PRO A 53 -12.36 8.45 -4.00
CA PRO A 53 -12.90 8.71 -5.34
C PRO A 53 -11.98 9.57 -6.21
N TYR A 54 -11.38 10.62 -5.63
CA TYR A 54 -10.42 11.46 -6.34
C TYR A 54 -9.20 10.67 -6.84
N PHE A 55 -8.65 9.77 -6.02
CA PHE A 55 -7.52 8.92 -6.41
C PHE A 55 -7.89 7.91 -7.50
N ILE A 56 -9.08 7.34 -7.43
CA ILE A 56 -9.61 6.42 -8.45
C ILE A 56 -9.69 7.14 -9.80
N VAL A 57 -10.40 8.27 -9.86
CA VAL A 57 -10.58 9.06 -11.10
C VAL A 57 -9.24 9.51 -11.66
N LYS A 58 -8.35 10.05 -10.81
CA LYS A 58 -7.01 10.49 -11.22
C LYS A 58 -6.18 9.36 -11.83
N ASN A 59 -6.26 8.17 -11.26
CA ASN A 59 -5.50 7.02 -11.77
C ASN A 59 -6.12 6.44 -13.05
N MET A 60 -7.45 6.43 -13.17
CA MET A 60 -8.13 6.06 -14.41
C MET A 60 -7.79 7.00 -15.56
N LEU A 61 -7.79 8.32 -15.33
CA LEU A 61 -7.37 9.31 -16.33
C LEU A 61 -5.92 9.11 -16.79
N ARG A 62 -5.02 8.78 -15.85
CA ARG A 62 -3.64 8.43 -16.19
C ARG A 62 -3.54 7.14 -17.01
N ALA A 63 -4.37 6.14 -16.72
CA ALA A 63 -4.40 4.90 -17.46
C ALA A 63 -4.98 5.08 -18.86
N SER A 64 -6.02 5.90 -19.03
CA SER A 64 -6.65 6.15 -20.33
C SER A 64 -5.74 6.87 -21.33
N THR A 65 -4.71 7.59 -20.86
CA THR A 65 -3.70 8.19 -21.74
C THR A 65 -2.67 7.18 -22.28
N LYS A 66 -2.65 5.94 -21.78
CA LYS A 66 -1.72 4.91 -22.25
C LYS A 66 -2.41 4.06 -23.32
N ILE A 67 -1.76 3.91 -24.48
CA ILE A 67 -2.30 3.24 -25.67
C ILE A 67 -2.68 1.77 -25.40
N ASP A 68 -1.90 1.04 -24.58
CA ASP A 68 -2.17 -0.35 -24.18
C ASP A 68 -2.39 -0.51 -22.66
N GLY A 69 -2.84 0.56 -22.00
CA GLY A 69 -3.01 0.57 -20.55
C GLY A 69 -4.26 -0.18 -20.12
N ALA A 70 -4.10 -1.34 -19.48
CA ALA A 70 -5.21 -1.96 -18.75
C ALA A 70 -5.77 -0.98 -17.72
N LEU A 71 -7.10 -0.77 -17.74
CA LEU A 71 -7.77 0.13 -16.81
C LEU A 71 -7.69 -0.43 -15.38
N PRO A 72 -7.18 0.36 -14.42
CA PRO A 72 -7.16 -0.05 -13.02
C PRO A 72 -8.60 -0.13 -12.46
N TYR A 73 -8.78 -0.91 -11.40
CA TYR A 73 -10.05 -1.06 -10.65
C TYR A 73 -11.22 -1.72 -11.40
N GLY A 74 -11.01 -2.33 -12.58
CA GLY A 74 -12.08 -2.98 -13.35
C GLY A 74 -13.01 -3.86 -12.50
N MET A 75 -12.44 -4.74 -11.67
CA MET A 75 -13.24 -5.61 -10.78
C MET A 75 -14.12 -4.85 -9.79
N VAL A 76 -13.65 -3.76 -9.19
CA VAL A 76 -14.41 -2.96 -8.22
C VAL A 76 -15.52 -2.19 -8.94
N ILE A 77 -15.20 -1.59 -10.08
CA ILE A 77 -16.14 -0.81 -10.88
C ILE A 77 -17.27 -1.71 -11.42
N THR A 78 -16.94 -2.89 -11.96
CA THR A 78 -17.93 -3.86 -12.43
C THR A 78 -18.88 -4.26 -11.29
N LYS A 79 -18.37 -4.50 -10.08
CA LYS A 79 -19.23 -4.80 -8.92
C LYS A 79 -20.16 -3.66 -8.55
N ILE A 80 -19.69 -2.41 -8.63
CA ILE A 80 -20.52 -1.22 -8.37
C ILE A 80 -21.63 -1.13 -9.43
N PHE A 81 -21.30 -1.24 -10.71
CA PHE A 81 -22.27 -1.17 -11.80
C PHE A 81 -23.28 -2.32 -11.76
N ALA A 82 -22.85 -3.53 -11.38
CA ALA A 82 -23.74 -4.66 -11.14
C ALA A 82 -24.73 -4.39 -9.98
N HIS A 83 -24.26 -3.78 -8.88
CA HIS A 83 -25.13 -3.41 -7.77
C HIS A 83 -26.24 -2.41 -8.18
N PHE A 84 -25.92 -1.49 -9.09
CA PHE A 84 -26.89 -0.52 -9.63
C PHE A 84 -27.67 -1.02 -10.85
N GLY A 85 -27.45 -2.26 -11.31
CA GLY A 85 -28.15 -2.81 -12.48
C GLY A 85 -27.79 -2.14 -13.82
N ILE A 86 -26.61 -1.51 -13.91
CA ILE A 86 -26.17 -0.78 -15.10
C ILE A 86 -25.62 -1.75 -16.18
N PHE A 87 -25.06 -2.89 -15.77
CA PHE A 87 -24.54 -3.90 -16.70
C PHE A 87 -25.61 -4.93 -17.10
N SER A 88 -25.68 -5.19 -18.41
CA SER A 88 -26.38 -6.35 -18.98
C SER A 88 -25.69 -7.65 -18.52
N GLY A 89 -26.46 -8.72 -18.30
CA GLY A 89 -26.04 -9.95 -17.60
C GLY A 89 -24.99 -10.86 -18.29
N ASN A 90 -24.01 -10.31 -18.99
CA ASN A 90 -22.98 -11.02 -19.73
C ASN A 90 -21.56 -10.95 -19.12
N GLU A 91 -21.34 -10.16 -18.05
CA GLU A 91 -20.04 -10.11 -17.36
C GLU A 91 -20.02 -11.06 -16.15
N VAL A 92 -19.14 -12.07 -16.17
CA VAL A 92 -18.95 -13.00 -15.06
C VAL A 92 -17.93 -12.40 -14.09
N PRO A 93 -18.28 -12.17 -12.81
CA PRO A 93 -17.31 -11.71 -11.82
C PRO A 93 -16.13 -12.67 -11.74
N SER A 94 -14.92 -12.17 -11.95
CA SER A 94 -13.70 -12.93 -11.74
C SER A 94 -13.63 -13.38 -10.27
N ARG A 95 -13.41 -14.68 -10.05
CA ARG A 95 -13.16 -15.21 -8.70
C ARG A 95 -11.77 -14.79 -8.24
N ILE A 96 -11.62 -14.60 -6.93
CA ILE A 96 -10.32 -14.36 -6.29
C ILE A 96 -9.44 -15.57 -6.58
N ASP A 97 -8.29 -15.35 -7.22
CA ASP A 97 -7.32 -16.40 -7.51
C ASP A 97 -6.30 -16.54 -6.35
N VAL A 98 -5.59 -17.66 -6.32
CA VAL A 98 -4.50 -17.92 -5.37
C VAL A 98 -3.40 -16.86 -5.46
N GLY A 99 -3.25 -16.22 -6.63
CA GLY A 99 -2.35 -15.09 -6.86
C GLY A 99 -2.77 -13.79 -6.18
N ASP A 100 -4.07 -13.61 -5.92
CA ASP A 100 -4.63 -12.42 -5.26
C ASP A 100 -4.51 -12.49 -3.73
N VAL A 101 -4.30 -13.70 -3.20
CA VAL A 101 -4.15 -13.94 -1.76
C VAL A 101 -2.69 -13.86 -1.36
N TYR A 102 -2.39 -13.12 -0.29
CA TYR A 102 -1.06 -13.11 0.32
C TYR A 102 -0.70 -14.48 0.86
N ASN A 103 0.06 -15.23 0.06
CA ASN A 103 0.59 -16.52 0.44
C ASN A 103 2.02 -16.41 1.01
N ALA A 104 2.58 -17.57 1.38
CA ALA A 104 3.92 -17.67 1.94
C ALA A 104 5.01 -17.06 1.06
N SER A 105 4.89 -17.20 -0.26
CA SER A 105 5.85 -16.67 -1.23
C SER A 105 5.76 -15.16 -1.34
N SER A 106 4.55 -14.61 -1.34
CA SER A 106 4.28 -13.16 -1.33
C SER A 106 4.90 -12.52 -0.09
N LEU A 107 4.67 -13.10 1.09
CA LEU A 107 5.24 -12.63 2.36
C LEU A 107 6.77 -12.73 2.37
N LYS A 108 7.35 -13.82 1.85
CA LYS A 108 8.80 -13.98 1.74
C LYS A 108 9.44 -12.90 0.86
N ARG A 109 8.80 -12.51 -0.25
CA ARG A 109 9.25 -11.42 -1.14
C ARG A 109 9.21 -10.05 -0.48
N ILE A 110 8.31 -9.84 0.48
CA ILE A 110 8.14 -8.58 1.23
C ILE A 110 9.06 -8.54 2.47
N GLY A 111 9.85 -9.60 2.67
CA GLY A 111 10.81 -9.69 3.76
C GLY A 111 10.18 -10.13 5.07
N TRP A 112 9.25 -11.09 5.02
CA TRP A 112 8.77 -11.83 6.19
C TRP A 112 9.39 -13.22 6.23
N LYS A 113 9.69 -13.71 7.44
CA LYS A 113 10.21 -15.04 7.70
C LYS A 113 9.16 -15.83 8.48
N ARG A 114 8.92 -17.06 8.04
CA ARG A 114 8.12 -18.03 8.77
C ARG A 114 8.95 -18.63 9.91
N VAL A 115 8.43 -18.61 11.12
CA VAL A 115 8.98 -19.26 12.32
C VAL A 115 7.95 -20.23 12.87
N PHE A 116 8.38 -21.44 13.17
CA PHE A 116 7.53 -22.43 13.82
C PHE A 116 7.82 -22.38 15.33
N GLU A 117 6.80 -22.09 16.14
CA GLU A 117 6.88 -22.21 17.60
C GLU A 117 6.13 -23.49 18.02
N THR A 118 6.85 -24.43 18.64
CA THR A 118 6.26 -25.67 19.15
C THR A 118 5.13 -25.35 20.13
N GLY A 119 3.91 -25.79 19.83
CA GLY A 119 2.70 -25.54 20.63
C GLY A 119 1.90 -24.28 20.28
N LYS A 120 2.42 -23.35 19.47
CA LYS A 120 1.72 -22.10 19.07
C LYS A 120 1.45 -21.98 17.57
N GLY A 121 2.00 -22.89 16.77
CA GLY A 121 1.79 -22.94 15.32
C GLY A 121 2.77 -22.04 14.56
N VAL A 122 2.32 -21.55 13.40
CA VAL A 122 3.16 -20.77 12.47
C VAL A 122 3.08 -19.28 12.81
N LYS A 123 4.23 -18.67 13.09
CA LYS A 123 4.37 -17.23 13.33
C LYS A 123 5.16 -16.58 12.19
N TRP A 124 4.71 -15.42 11.73
CA TRP A 124 5.43 -14.63 10.73
C TRP A 124 6.16 -13.49 11.42
N LEU A 125 7.48 -13.38 11.19
CA LEU A 125 8.31 -12.32 11.76
C LEU A 125 8.92 -11.46 10.65
N PRO A 126 9.03 -10.14 10.85
CA PRO A 126 9.73 -9.27 9.93
C PRO A 126 11.19 -9.69 9.83
N LYS A 127 11.71 -9.79 8.61
CA LYS A 127 13.14 -9.92 8.36
C LYS A 127 13.75 -8.53 8.54
N GLU A 128 14.39 -8.30 9.68
CA GLU A 128 15.11 -7.04 9.95
C GLU A 128 16.26 -6.91 8.93
N GLY A 129 16.09 -5.98 7.98
CA GLY A 129 17.20 -5.36 7.26
C GLY A 129 17.74 -4.24 8.16
N GLY A 130 19.06 -4.14 8.28
CA GLY A 130 19.74 -3.44 9.36
C GLY A 130 19.31 -1.98 9.64
N ARG A 131 19.48 -1.65 10.92
CA ARG A 131 19.43 -0.33 11.59
C ARG A 131 18.04 0.18 11.97
N LYS A 132 17.58 -0.25 13.16
CA LYS A 132 16.70 0.55 14.02
C LYS A 132 17.28 1.96 14.13
N ARG A 133 16.64 2.95 13.51
CA ARG A 133 16.75 4.32 14.01
C ARG A 133 15.69 4.43 15.10
N ARG A 134 16.14 4.65 16.33
CA ARG A 134 15.29 5.24 17.37
C ARG A 134 14.79 6.56 16.76
N PHE A 135 13.48 6.70 16.60
CA PHE A 135 12.90 8.03 16.60
C PHE A 135 13.01 8.47 18.05
N GLU A 136 14.05 9.24 18.35
CA GLU A 136 14.00 10.10 19.53
C GLU A 136 12.95 11.17 19.19
N GLU A 137 11.86 11.15 19.94
CA GLU A 137 10.91 12.26 20.01
C GLU A 137 11.70 13.46 20.50
N GLU A 138 12.15 14.29 19.56
CA GLU A 138 12.74 15.58 19.88
C GLU A 138 11.59 16.47 20.38
N ASN A 139 11.48 16.51 21.71
CA ASN A 139 10.64 17.40 22.47
C ASN A 139 11.06 18.84 22.12
N VAL A 140 10.28 19.51 21.28
CA VAL A 140 10.46 20.93 20.97
C VAL A 140 9.93 21.71 22.17
N GLU A 141 10.78 21.92 23.17
CA GLU A 141 10.55 22.95 24.17
C GLU A 141 10.70 24.32 23.52
N GLU A 142 9.60 25.05 23.59
CA GLU A 142 9.33 26.41 23.15
C GLU A 142 10.34 27.40 23.76
N GLN A 143 11.28 27.89 22.94
CA GLN A 143 12.02 29.13 23.24
C GLN A 143 11.65 30.21 22.23
N SER A 144 10.66 31.02 22.61
CA SER A 144 10.45 32.40 22.16
C SER A 144 10.31 33.19 23.46
N GLU A 145 11.19 34.12 23.84
CA GLU A 145 11.32 35.47 23.29
C GLU A 145 12.68 36.08 23.70
N PRO A 146 13.30 36.95 22.87
CA PRO A 146 14.32 37.90 23.32
C PRO A 146 13.69 39.26 23.65
N GLN A 147 13.97 39.77 24.85
CA GLN A 147 13.68 41.15 25.27
C GLN A 147 14.43 42.16 24.39
N ARG A 148 13.70 43.18 23.90
CA ARG A 148 14.28 44.38 23.31
C ARG A 148 14.71 45.36 24.41
N GLN A 149 15.93 45.87 24.31
CA GLN A 149 16.30 47.20 24.83
C GLN A 149 16.26 48.20 23.68
#